data_AF-A0A365QJ42-F1
#
_entry.id   AF-A0A365QJ42-F1
#
_cell.length_a   1.000
_cell.length_b   1.000
_cell.length_c   1.000
_cell.angle_alpha   90.00
_cell.angle_beta   90.00
_cell.angle_gamma   90.00
#
_symmetry.space_group_name_H-M   'P 1'
#
loop_
_entity.id
_entity.type
_entity.pdbx_description
1 polymer ?
#
loop_
_entity_poly.entity_id
_entity_poly.type
_entity_poly.pdbx_seq_one_letter_code
_entity_poly.pdbx_strand_id
1 'polypeptide(L)'
;MSFAPNGGPPTGLGGSPLGALTPISSALGGLGGSLASGVAGQLGPLAGLAGHVDTVQRAVRLAQTGFSLMEKTPSAIAEALNNATGTARLTQRNRYVTLDTPLGPDVLLVSAAVVDEHVNRLPEIHLDLLSHRHDLRPEDLIGQQVKIRFDQQAHLSTLERVVASGTGDNDRYFDGYVASFDRAGNPGNVTQYHLTA
;
A
#
# COMPACT_ATOMS: atom_id res chain seq x y z
N MET A 1 -5.58 -47.92 7.49
CA MET A 1 -6.45 -46.78 7.13
C MET A 1 -6.67 -46.83 5.62
N SER A 2 -7.89 -47.13 5.20
CA SER A 2 -8.25 -47.42 3.80
C SER A 2 -8.51 -46.12 3.03
N PHE A 3 -7.90 -45.96 1.86
CA PHE A 3 -8.23 -44.90 0.90
C PHE A 3 -9.32 -45.40 -0.05
N ALA A 4 -10.41 -44.65 -0.18
CA ALA A 4 -11.41 -44.86 -1.22
C ALA A 4 -11.23 -43.80 -2.33
N PRO A 5 -11.19 -44.18 -3.62
CA PRO A 5 -11.28 -43.24 -4.72
C PRO A 5 -12.67 -43.28 -5.41
N ASN A 6 -12.92 -42.24 -6.20
CA ASN A 6 -13.89 -42.10 -7.29
C ASN A 6 -15.27 -41.47 -6.99
N GLY A 7 -15.37 -40.18 -7.30
CA GLY A 7 -16.59 -39.54 -7.79
C GLY A 7 -16.27 -38.78 -9.07
N GLY A 8 -16.67 -39.32 -10.23
CA GLY A 8 -16.53 -38.68 -11.54
C GLY A 8 -17.65 -37.65 -11.81
N PRO A 9 -17.51 -36.79 -12.84
CA PRO A 9 -18.51 -35.79 -13.19
C PRO A 9 -19.65 -36.37 -14.04
N PRO A 10 -20.92 -35.97 -13.84
CA PRO A 10 -22.00 -36.37 -14.73
C PRO A 10 -22.03 -35.48 -15.99
N THR A 11 -21.76 -36.10 -17.13
CA THR A 11 -22.23 -35.67 -18.46
C THR A 11 -23.73 -35.95 -18.59
N GLY A 12 -24.53 -34.94 -18.91
CA GLY A 12 -25.97 -35.07 -19.15
C GLY A 12 -26.48 -34.06 -20.16
N LEU A 13 -26.53 -34.48 -21.42
CA LEU A 13 -27.24 -33.85 -22.54
C LEU A 13 -28.74 -34.19 -22.46
N GLY A 14 -29.59 -33.16 -22.52
CA GLY A 14 -31.02 -33.26 -22.85
C GLY A 14 -31.51 -31.83 -23.15
N GLY A 15 -32.11 -31.47 -24.28
CA GLY A 15 -32.82 -32.26 -25.28
C GLY A 15 -34.32 -32.03 -25.15
N SER A 16 -34.86 -30.93 -25.71
CA SER A 16 -36.28 -30.76 -26.06
C SER A 16 -36.52 -29.57 -27.00
N PRO A 17 -37.61 -29.59 -27.80
CA PRO A 17 -37.51 -29.34 -29.24
C PRO A 17 -38.27 -28.09 -29.75
N LEU A 18 -37.83 -27.63 -30.93
CA LEU A 18 -38.63 -27.12 -32.05
C LEU A 18 -39.84 -26.19 -31.76
N GLY A 19 -39.68 -24.91 -32.07
CA GLY A 19 -40.78 -23.96 -32.28
C GLY A 19 -40.36 -22.82 -33.22
N ALA A 20 -40.72 -22.99 -34.50
CA ALA A 20 -40.63 -22.07 -35.66
C ALA A 20 -40.82 -20.57 -35.31
N LEU A 21 -39.92 -19.66 -35.73
CA LEU A 21 -39.89 -18.95 -37.03
C LEU A 21 -41.27 -18.50 -37.55
N THR A 22 -41.61 -17.22 -37.39
CA THR A 22 -41.92 -16.30 -38.52
C THR A 22 -42.13 -14.84 -38.05
N PRO A 23 -41.75 -13.85 -38.88
CA PRO A 23 -41.92 -12.41 -38.65
C PRO A 23 -43.14 -11.85 -39.40
N ILE A 24 -43.88 -10.89 -38.82
CA ILE A 24 -44.89 -10.11 -39.55
C ILE A 24 -44.86 -8.64 -39.08
N SER A 25 -44.33 -7.83 -40.00
CA SER A 25 -44.70 -6.48 -40.43
C SER A 25 -45.90 -5.78 -39.77
N SER A 26 -45.71 -4.47 -39.54
CA SER A 26 -46.60 -3.33 -39.91
C SER A 26 -46.52 -2.26 -38.81
N ALA A 27 -45.70 -1.22 -38.98
CA ALA A 27 -46.08 0.05 -39.63
C ALA A 27 -46.79 1.00 -38.65
N LEU A 28 -46.23 2.20 -38.44
CA LEU A 28 -46.72 3.44 -39.07
C LEU A 28 -46.30 4.71 -38.29
N GLY A 29 -45.51 5.56 -38.97
CA GLY A 29 -45.37 7.00 -38.71
C GLY A 29 -44.30 7.40 -37.68
N GLY A 30 -43.38 8.33 -37.91
CA GLY A 30 -43.07 9.25 -39.02
C GLY A 30 -41.78 9.98 -38.61
N LEU A 31 -40.79 10.10 -39.50
CA LEU A 31 -40.56 11.23 -40.43
C LEU A 31 -39.68 12.36 -39.85
N GLY A 32 -38.49 12.49 -40.46
CA GLY A 32 -37.71 13.73 -40.55
C GLY A 32 -36.36 13.68 -39.80
N GLY A 33 -35.19 13.61 -40.44
CA GLY A 33 -34.85 13.62 -41.85
C GLY A 33 -33.35 13.35 -42.06
N SER A 34 -33.06 12.75 -43.21
CA SER A 34 -31.88 12.87 -44.11
C SER A 34 -30.54 13.31 -43.52
N LEU A 35 -29.51 12.46 -43.46
CA LEU A 35 -28.70 11.94 -44.59
C LEU A 35 -27.95 13.03 -45.37
N ALA A 36 -26.63 13.12 -45.16
CA ALA A 36 -25.67 13.38 -46.24
C ALA A 36 -24.27 12.91 -45.81
N SER A 37 -23.94 11.69 -46.21
CA SER A 37 -22.59 11.19 -46.35
C SER A 37 -21.87 11.93 -47.48
N GLY A 38 -20.67 12.44 -47.23
CA GLY A 38 -19.73 12.92 -48.25
C GLY A 38 -18.35 12.37 -47.95
N VAL A 39 -17.85 11.53 -48.86
CA VAL A 39 -16.56 10.84 -48.81
C VAL A 39 -15.53 11.60 -49.65
N ALA A 40 -14.28 11.56 -49.18
CA ALA A 40 -13.00 11.65 -49.90
C ALA A 40 -12.41 13.01 -50.35
N GLY A 41 -11.07 13.07 -50.19
CA GLY A 41 -10.14 13.99 -50.85
C GLY A 41 -9.39 14.86 -49.84
N GLN A 42 -8.31 14.39 -49.21
CA GLN A 42 -6.94 14.60 -49.73
C GLN A 42 -6.73 16.04 -50.22
N LEU A 43 -5.98 16.86 -49.45
CA LEU A 43 -5.00 17.88 -49.89
C LEU A 43 -4.71 18.91 -48.77
N GLY A 44 -3.63 18.68 -48.02
CA GLY A 44 -2.69 19.74 -47.59
C GLY A 44 -3.09 20.80 -46.54
N PRO A 45 -2.09 21.49 -45.95
CA PRO A 45 -2.17 21.99 -44.58
C PRO A 45 -2.12 23.52 -44.54
N LEU A 46 -3.27 24.22 -44.52
CA LEU A 46 -3.28 25.69 -44.33
C LEU A 46 -4.47 26.24 -43.52
N ALA A 47 -5.26 25.39 -42.86
CA ALA A 47 -6.39 25.83 -42.03
C ALA A 47 -6.04 25.73 -40.53
N GLY A 48 -5.30 26.72 -39.99
CA GLY A 48 -5.02 26.74 -38.55
C GLY A 48 -4.02 27.78 -38.04
N LEU A 49 -3.94 28.98 -38.63
CA LEU A 49 -3.07 30.06 -38.14
C LEU A 49 -3.82 31.05 -37.23
N ALA A 50 -4.36 30.59 -36.09
CA ALA A 50 -5.09 31.46 -35.16
C ALA A 50 -4.95 31.12 -33.66
N GLY A 51 -3.80 30.59 -33.21
CA GLY A 51 -3.61 30.29 -31.77
C GLY A 51 -2.20 29.91 -31.34
N HIS A 52 -1.16 30.57 -31.86
CA HIS A 52 0.24 30.13 -31.72
C HIS A 52 1.11 30.91 -30.71
N VAL A 53 0.52 31.70 -29.80
CA VAL A 53 1.31 32.35 -28.72
C VAL A 53 1.42 31.45 -27.48
N ASP A 54 0.34 30.75 -27.11
CA ASP A 54 0.34 29.84 -25.95
C ASP A 54 1.00 28.48 -26.22
N THR A 55 0.99 28.01 -27.48
CA THR A 55 1.60 26.73 -27.85
C THR A 55 3.12 26.78 -27.87
N VAL A 56 3.72 27.93 -28.22
CA VAL A 56 5.18 28.12 -28.23
C VAL A 56 5.73 28.15 -26.81
N GLN A 57 5.06 28.83 -25.87
CA GLN A 57 5.49 28.85 -24.46
C GLN A 57 5.38 27.46 -23.80
N ARG A 58 4.35 26.68 -24.17
CA ARG A 58 4.19 25.29 -23.70
C ARG A 58 5.22 24.35 -24.32
N ALA A 59 5.54 24.54 -25.61
CA ALA A 59 6.59 23.81 -26.31
C ALA A 59 7.98 24.12 -25.73
N VAL A 60 8.26 25.36 -25.31
CA VAL A 60 9.53 25.71 -24.64
C VAL A 60 9.65 25.05 -23.27
N ARG A 61 8.58 24.99 -22.47
CA ARG A 61 8.60 24.27 -21.18
C ARG A 61 8.77 22.76 -21.35
N LEU A 62 8.14 22.17 -22.37
CA LEU A 62 8.30 20.76 -22.73
C LEU A 62 9.69 20.45 -23.30
N ALA A 63 10.26 21.36 -24.10
CA ALA A 63 11.62 21.25 -24.60
C ALA A 63 12.65 21.38 -23.46
N GLN A 64 12.45 22.31 -22.52
CA GLN A 64 13.33 22.48 -21.35
C GLN A 64 13.26 21.28 -20.39
N THR A 65 12.06 20.75 -20.14
CA THR A 65 11.91 19.51 -19.34
C THR A 65 12.43 18.28 -20.07
N GLY A 66 12.24 18.19 -21.39
CA GLY A 66 12.81 17.12 -22.22
C GLY A 66 14.34 17.16 -22.26
N PHE A 67 14.94 18.34 -22.41
CA PHE A 67 16.40 18.51 -22.41
C PHE A 67 17.01 18.22 -21.04
N SER A 68 16.37 18.67 -19.97
CA SER A 68 16.82 18.41 -18.58
C SER A 68 16.72 16.94 -18.17
N LEU A 69 15.86 16.15 -18.83
CA LEU A 69 15.78 14.69 -18.68
C LEU A 69 16.77 13.93 -19.59
N MET A 70 17.17 14.50 -20.73
CA MET A 70 18.16 13.90 -21.65
C MET A 70 19.61 14.11 -21.21
N GLU A 71 19.90 15.19 -20.48
CA GLU A 71 21.25 15.47 -19.95
C GLU A 71 21.58 14.70 -18.66
N LYS A 72 20.57 14.15 -17.98
CA LYS A 72 20.78 13.32 -16.81
C LYS A 72 20.99 11.87 -17.24
N THR A 73 22.21 11.39 -17.09
CA THR A 73 22.51 9.97 -17.26
C THR A 73 21.64 9.15 -16.30
N PRO A 74 21.21 7.93 -16.66
CA PRO A 74 20.46 7.05 -15.76
C PRO A 74 21.16 6.88 -14.40
N SER A 75 22.49 6.92 -14.38
CA SER A 75 23.32 6.92 -13.18
C SER A 75 23.14 8.16 -12.33
N ALA A 76 23.02 9.36 -12.91
CA ALA A 76 22.78 10.61 -12.17
C ALA A 76 21.37 10.66 -11.55
N ILE A 77 20.38 10.00 -12.17
CA ILE A 77 19.03 9.85 -11.59
C ILE A 77 19.08 8.84 -10.44
N ALA A 78 19.78 7.71 -10.62
CA ALA A 78 19.98 6.74 -9.54
C ALA A 78 20.75 7.35 -8.36
N GLU A 79 21.77 8.16 -8.64
CA GLU A 79 22.56 8.85 -7.60
C GLU A 79 21.78 9.98 -6.94
N ALA A 80 20.96 10.73 -7.68
CA ALA A 80 20.02 11.69 -7.10
C ALA A 80 18.96 11.00 -6.23
N LEU A 81 18.48 9.81 -6.62
CA LEU A 81 17.55 9.01 -5.81
C LEU A 81 18.22 8.47 -4.55
N ASN A 82 19.44 7.93 -4.68
CA ASN A 82 20.24 7.43 -3.56
C ASN A 82 20.67 8.55 -2.61
N ASN A 83 20.93 9.76 -3.10
CA ASN A 83 21.24 10.93 -2.27
C ASN A 83 19.98 11.61 -1.69
N ALA A 84 18.84 11.54 -2.39
CA ALA A 84 17.56 12.03 -1.87
C ALA A 84 16.97 11.09 -0.81
N THR A 85 17.30 9.79 -0.89
CA THR A 85 17.09 8.85 0.21
C THR A 85 18.24 8.99 1.19
N GLY A 86 18.19 10.03 2.03
CA GLY A 86 19.05 10.14 3.21
C GLY A 86 19.08 8.83 4.01
N THR A 87 20.14 8.60 4.78
CA THR A 87 20.45 7.36 5.52
C THR A 87 19.18 6.60 5.90
N ALA A 88 19.00 5.39 5.33
CA ALA A 88 17.79 4.60 5.50
C ALA A 88 17.44 4.47 6.99
N ARG A 89 16.39 5.18 7.41
CA ARG A 89 15.94 5.24 8.80
C ARG A 89 14.80 4.27 9.00
N LEU A 90 14.93 3.41 10.02
CA LEU A 90 13.85 2.53 10.42
C LEU A 90 12.70 3.36 11.00
N THR A 91 11.48 3.05 10.57
CA THR A 91 10.25 3.68 11.06
C THR A 91 9.26 2.60 11.51
N GLN A 92 8.28 3.01 12.30
CA GLN A 92 7.13 2.23 12.77
C GLN A 92 6.11 1.99 11.65
N ARG A 93 6.20 2.71 10.52
CA ARG A 93 5.26 2.62 9.42
C ARG A 93 5.29 1.22 8.77
N ASN A 94 4.11 0.67 8.49
CA ASN A 94 3.92 -0.67 7.91
C ASN A 94 4.55 -1.81 8.72
N ARG A 95 4.58 -1.68 10.06
CA ARG A 95 4.95 -2.78 10.96
C ARG A 95 3.73 -3.46 11.55
N TYR A 96 3.88 -4.77 11.78
CA TYR A 96 2.90 -5.57 12.51
C TYR A 96 2.78 -5.13 13.97
N VAL A 97 3.90 -4.85 14.65
CA VAL A 97 3.89 -4.29 16.00
C VAL A 97 4.39 -2.86 15.97
N THR A 98 3.61 -1.96 16.58
CA THR A 98 4.01 -0.57 16.84
C THR A 98 3.99 -0.26 18.33
N LEU A 99 4.90 0.61 18.77
CA LEU A 99 5.06 1.02 20.16
C LEU A 99 4.95 2.54 20.27
N ASP A 100 4.08 3.00 21.15
CA ASP A 100 3.91 4.39 21.53
C ASP A 100 4.54 4.63 22.90
N THR A 101 5.39 5.67 22.98
CA THR A 101 6.20 6.02 24.15
C THR A 101 6.36 7.53 24.23
N PRO A 102 6.64 8.09 25.43
CA PRO A 102 6.89 9.53 25.58
C PRO A 102 8.14 10.03 24.82
N LEU A 103 9.03 9.15 24.36
CA LEU A 103 10.20 9.53 23.56
C LEU A 103 9.84 9.99 22.14
N GLY A 104 8.61 9.71 21.70
CA GLY A 104 8.08 10.04 20.39
C GLY A 104 8.07 8.85 19.41
N PRO A 105 7.48 9.06 18.23
CA PRO A 105 7.38 8.04 17.20
C PRO A 105 8.75 7.72 16.60
N ASP A 106 8.91 6.49 16.08
CA ASP A 106 10.12 6.04 15.37
C ASP A 106 11.44 6.13 16.16
N VAL A 107 11.37 6.24 17.49
CA VAL A 107 12.56 6.20 18.37
C VAL A 107 12.87 4.77 18.77
N LEU A 108 11.92 4.11 19.42
CA LEU A 108 11.99 2.69 19.76
C LEU A 108 11.13 1.92 18.77
N LEU A 109 11.69 0.88 18.16
CA LEU A 109 11.02 0.02 17.21
C LEU A 109 11.02 -1.41 17.72
N VAL A 110 9.86 -2.06 17.73
CA VAL A 110 9.74 -3.43 18.24
C VAL A 110 10.35 -4.42 17.24
N SER A 111 11.27 -5.24 17.72
CA SER A 111 11.85 -6.38 17.01
C SER A 111 11.15 -7.67 17.39
N ALA A 112 10.92 -7.88 18.68
CA ALA A 112 10.16 -9.00 19.22
C ALA A 112 9.29 -8.52 20.39
N ALA A 113 8.14 -9.17 20.56
CA ALA A 113 7.23 -8.91 21.67
C ALA A 113 6.67 -10.24 22.16
N VAL A 114 6.76 -10.47 23.47
CA VAL A 114 6.12 -11.58 24.18
C VAL A 114 5.16 -10.95 25.18
N VAL A 115 3.91 -11.39 25.15
CA VAL A 115 2.86 -10.88 26.03
C VAL A 115 2.21 -12.06 26.74
N ASP A 116 2.40 -12.14 28.05
CA ASP A 116 1.88 -13.21 28.90
C ASP A 116 0.70 -12.69 29.72
N GLU A 117 -0.50 -13.16 29.37
CA GLU A 117 -1.75 -12.79 30.03
C GLU A 117 -2.37 -14.00 30.73
N HIS A 118 -2.85 -13.79 31.96
CA HIS A 118 -3.50 -14.82 32.75
C HIS A 118 -4.76 -14.26 33.42
N VAL A 119 -5.76 -15.13 33.64
CA VAL A 119 -6.95 -14.75 34.40
C VAL A 119 -6.56 -14.48 35.86
N ASN A 120 -6.88 -13.28 36.37
CA ASN A 120 -6.61 -12.86 37.75
C ASN A 120 -5.12 -12.76 38.13
N ARG A 121 -4.26 -12.39 37.17
CA ARG A 121 -2.89 -11.94 37.44
C ARG A 121 -2.56 -10.72 36.60
N LEU A 122 -1.52 -10.00 36.98
CA LEU A 122 -0.98 -8.92 36.16
C LEU A 122 -0.39 -9.49 34.86
N PRO A 123 -0.63 -8.85 33.71
CA PRO A 123 0.06 -9.21 32.47
C PRO A 123 1.54 -8.87 32.59
N GLU A 124 2.37 -9.63 31.88
CA GLU A 124 3.80 -9.35 31.76
C GLU A 124 4.15 -9.21 30.28
N ILE A 125 4.81 -8.11 29.93
CA ILE A 125 5.14 -7.79 28.55
C ILE A 125 6.65 -7.65 28.41
N HIS A 126 7.26 -8.48 27.58
CA HIS A 126 8.69 -8.40 27.25
C HIS A 126 8.88 -7.95 25.81
N LEU A 127 9.66 -6.89 25.61
CA LEU A 127 9.95 -6.33 24.30
C LEU A 127 11.45 -6.28 24.03
N ASP A 128 11.81 -6.76 22.84
CA ASP A 128 13.11 -6.47 22.23
C ASP A 128 12.96 -5.30 21.28
N LEU A 129 13.76 -4.26 21.49
CA LEU A 129 13.62 -2.97 20.83
C LEU A 129 14.89 -2.62 20.06
N LEU A 130 14.71 -1.91 18.95
CA LEU A 130 15.76 -1.33 18.13
C LEU A 130 15.61 0.19 18.12
N SER A 131 16.72 0.91 18.15
CA SER A 131 16.71 2.36 18.05
C SER A 131 17.97 2.87 17.36
N HIS A 132 17.82 3.92 16.57
CA HIS A 132 18.96 4.68 16.03
C HIS A 132 19.57 5.63 17.06
N ARG A 133 18.89 5.89 18.19
CA ARG A 133 19.45 6.63 19.33
C ARG A 133 20.23 5.68 20.24
N HIS A 134 21.51 5.97 20.43
CA HIS A 134 22.44 5.12 21.16
C HIS A 134 22.60 5.50 22.64
N ASP A 135 21.98 6.59 23.06
CA ASP A 135 22.14 7.29 24.33
C ASP A 135 20.83 7.37 25.14
N LEU A 136 19.87 6.48 24.87
CA LEU A 136 18.63 6.41 25.64
C LEU A 136 18.93 5.94 27.06
N ARG A 137 18.43 6.68 28.06
CA ARG A 137 18.63 6.36 29.47
C ARG A 137 17.38 5.70 30.04
N PRO A 138 17.51 4.75 30.98
CA PRO A 138 16.36 4.15 31.66
C PRO A 138 15.45 5.20 32.31
N GLU A 139 16.03 6.25 32.88
CA GLU A 139 15.32 7.36 33.53
C GLU A 139 14.26 8.03 32.64
N ASP A 140 14.45 7.99 31.32
CA ASP A 140 13.54 8.65 30.37
C ASP A 140 12.27 7.81 30.11
N LEU A 141 12.24 6.52 30.50
CA LEU A 141 11.17 5.57 30.21
C LEU A 141 10.60 4.84 31.42
N ILE A 142 11.39 4.57 32.48
CA ILE A 142 10.92 3.85 33.67
C ILE A 142 9.70 4.55 34.27
N GLY A 143 8.66 3.77 34.59
CA GLY A 143 7.41 4.25 35.17
C GLY A 143 6.48 4.97 34.19
N GLN A 144 6.89 5.15 32.94
CA GLN A 144 6.06 5.78 31.92
C GLN A 144 5.05 4.78 31.34
N GLN A 145 3.89 5.28 30.95
CA GLN A 145 2.92 4.48 30.21
C GLN A 145 3.43 4.22 28.80
N VAL A 146 3.32 2.97 28.35
CA VAL A 146 3.60 2.55 26.99
C VAL A 146 2.40 1.82 26.41
N LYS A 147 2.21 1.99 25.10
CA LYS A 147 1.10 1.37 24.37
C LYS A 147 1.63 0.61 23.18
N ILE A 148 1.28 -0.66 23.10
CA ILE A 148 1.68 -1.57 22.04
C ILE A 148 0.45 -1.86 21.21
N ARG A 149 0.60 -1.81 19.88
CA ARG A 149 -0.47 -2.09 18.94
C ARG A 149 -0.01 -3.16 17.96
N PHE A 150 -0.80 -4.22 17.86
CA PHE A 150 -0.62 -5.32 16.92
C PHE A 150 -1.63 -5.16 15.78
N ASP A 151 -1.13 -4.88 14.58
CA ASP A 151 -1.90 -4.74 13.35
C ASP A 151 -1.90 -6.05 12.59
N GLN A 152 -3.01 -6.80 12.70
CA GLN A 152 -3.11 -8.13 12.10
C GLN A 152 -3.04 -8.12 10.57
N GLN A 153 -3.26 -6.96 9.94
CA GLN A 153 -3.27 -6.80 8.50
C GLN A 153 -1.94 -6.24 7.95
N ALA A 154 -0.94 -5.98 8.79
CA ALA A 154 0.34 -5.43 8.34
C ALA A 154 1.12 -6.34 7.39
N HIS A 155 0.85 -7.66 7.43
CA HIS A 155 1.44 -8.64 6.51
C HIS A 155 0.77 -8.68 5.14
N LEU A 156 -0.43 -8.09 4.99
CA LEU A 156 -1.17 -8.11 3.74
C LEU A 156 -0.58 -7.10 2.76
N SER A 157 -0.56 -7.47 1.47
CA SER A 157 -0.22 -6.52 0.42
C SER A 157 -1.23 -5.38 0.37
N THR A 158 -0.84 -4.23 -0.20
CA THR A 158 -1.69 -3.02 -0.24
C THR A 158 -3.05 -3.26 -0.89
N LEU A 159 -3.14 -4.16 -1.87
CA LEU A 159 -4.39 -4.53 -2.53
C LEU A 159 -5.25 -5.48 -1.67
N GLU A 160 -4.63 -6.47 -1.02
CA GLU A 160 -5.34 -7.37 -0.11
C GLU A 160 -5.90 -6.63 1.10
N ARG A 161 -5.17 -5.65 1.63
CA ARG A 161 -5.64 -4.77 2.71
C ARG A 161 -6.90 -4.00 2.29
N VAL A 162 -6.98 -3.48 1.07
CA VAL A 162 -8.18 -2.77 0.59
C VAL A 162 -9.38 -3.71 0.51
N VAL A 163 -9.20 -4.97 0.11
CA VAL A 163 -10.29 -5.96 0.04
C VAL A 163 -10.69 -6.46 1.43
N ALA A 164 -9.72 -6.68 2.33
CA ALA A 164 -9.93 -7.17 3.69
C ALA A 164 -10.41 -6.11 4.69
N SER A 165 -10.22 -4.82 4.38
CA SER A 165 -10.66 -3.68 5.21
C SER A 165 -12.19 -3.54 5.36
N GLY A 166 -12.97 -4.42 4.72
CA GLY A 166 -14.43 -4.41 4.75
C GLY A 166 -15.08 -4.90 6.04
N THR A 167 -14.35 -5.47 7.00
CA THR A 167 -14.95 -6.08 8.19
C THR A 167 -14.05 -6.02 9.43
N GLY A 168 -14.25 -5.00 10.28
CA GLY A 168 -13.82 -5.00 11.68
C GLY A 168 -12.50 -4.27 12.01
N ASP A 169 -12.38 -3.87 13.27
CA ASP A 169 -11.14 -3.40 13.88
C ASP A 169 -10.20 -4.60 14.06
N ASN A 170 -9.06 -4.59 13.38
CA ASN A 170 -8.10 -5.70 13.36
C ASN A 170 -6.87 -5.42 14.24
N ASP A 171 -6.93 -4.32 15.00
CA ASP A 171 -5.85 -3.92 15.89
C ASP A 171 -6.10 -4.45 17.30
N ARG A 172 -5.06 -5.03 17.89
CA ARG A 172 -5.04 -5.39 19.31
C ARG A 172 -4.10 -4.47 20.06
N TYR A 173 -4.56 -3.92 21.17
CA TYR A 173 -3.78 -3.00 22.01
C TYR A 173 -3.39 -3.66 23.33
N PHE A 174 -2.17 -3.37 23.78
CA PHE A 174 -1.67 -3.71 25.10
C PHE A 174 -1.07 -2.46 25.72
N ASP A 175 -1.60 -2.08 26.88
CA ASP A 175 -1.12 -0.93 27.62
C ASP A 175 -0.41 -1.42 28.89
N GLY A 176 0.70 -0.77 29.25
CA GLY A 176 1.49 -1.12 30.43
C GLY A 176 2.31 0.04 30.94
N TYR A 177 3.00 -0.17 32.06
CA TYR A 177 3.95 0.80 32.61
C TYR A 177 5.33 0.18 32.61
N VAL A 178 6.33 0.91 32.12
CA VAL A 178 7.68 0.37 32.02
C VAL A 178 8.25 0.06 33.41
N ALA A 179 8.46 -1.22 33.69
CA ALA A 179 9.05 -1.70 34.93
C ALA A 179 10.58 -1.77 34.85
N SER A 180 11.12 -2.15 33.68
CA SER A 180 12.57 -2.19 33.43
C SER A 180 12.91 -1.82 31.99
N PHE A 181 14.04 -1.14 31.81
CA PHE A 181 14.59 -0.80 30.50
C PHE A 181 16.12 -0.89 30.55
N ASP A 182 16.70 -1.68 29.65
CA ASP A 182 18.14 -1.93 29.61
C ASP A 182 18.68 -1.96 28.17
N ARG A 183 19.98 -1.72 28.01
CA ARG A 183 20.67 -1.75 26.71
C ARG A 183 21.33 -3.12 26.51
N ALA A 184 20.77 -3.91 25.60
CA ALA A 184 21.27 -5.25 25.29
C ALA A 184 22.58 -5.24 24.48
N GLY A 185 22.72 -4.33 23.50
CA GLY A 185 23.89 -4.33 22.61
C GLY A 185 23.84 -3.28 21.51
N ASN A 186 24.90 -3.20 20.70
CA ASN A 186 24.93 -2.35 19.52
C ASN A 186 25.65 -3.07 18.36
N PRO A 187 24.92 -3.75 17.45
CA PRO A 187 25.50 -4.40 16.28
C PRO A 187 26.01 -3.44 15.18
N GLY A 188 25.88 -2.11 15.35
CA GLY A 188 26.44 -1.11 14.45
C GLY A 188 25.51 0.09 14.27
N ASN A 189 24.57 0.00 13.32
CA ASN A 189 23.71 1.13 12.92
C ASN A 189 22.51 1.37 13.85
N VAL A 190 22.22 0.42 14.75
CA VAL A 190 21.12 0.47 15.70
C VAL A 190 21.57 -0.10 17.04
N THR A 191 21.08 0.47 18.13
CA THR A 191 21.22 -0.10 19.47
C THR A 191 20.00 -0.97 19.77
N GLN A 192 20.27 -2.12 20.38
CA GLN A 192 19.27 -3.03 20.93
C GLN A 192 19.00 -2.70 22.39
N TYR A 193 17.73 -2.67 22.76
CA TYR A 193 17.27 -2.46 24.13
C TYR A 193 16.26 -3.56 24.49
N HIS A 194 16.16 -3.86 25.78
CA HIS A 194 15.11 -4.71 26.33
C HIS A 194 14.20 -3.85 27.22
N LEU A 195 12.90 -4.11 27.14
CA LEU A 195 11.88 -3.43 27.94
C LEU A 195 10.94 -4.47 28.54
N THR A 196 10.61 -4.31 29.83
CA THR A 196 9.53 -5.05 30.48
C THR A 196 8.48 -4.08 30.98
N ALA A 197 7.21 -4.36 30.71
CA ALA A 197 6.05 -3.56 31.11
C ALA A 197 4.94 -4.42 31.73
#